data_AF-A0A7Z0UCH9-F1
#
_entry.id   AF-A0A7Z0UCH9-F1
#
_cell.length_a   1.000
_cell.length_b   1.000
_cell.length_c   1.000
_cell.angle_alpha   90.00
_cell.angle_beta   90.00
_cell.angle_gamma   90.00
#
_symmetry.space_group_name_H-M   'P 1'
#
loop_
_entity.id
_entity.type
_entity.pdbx_description
1 polymer ?
#
loop_
_entity_poly.entity_id
_entity_poly.type
_entity_poly.pdbx_seq_one_letter_code
_entity_poly.pdbx_strand_id
1 'polypeptide(L)'
;MGSFSLFHWLIVLIPVALIFILRKAPAGPNRFGRLPDAMGFGQAISSFFRKYVDFSGRASRSEFWFSVLFVVLVSIGLYLVDRTAALNGIWSLATFLPLIAIATRRFHDINRRGWHQLLWLLAPIGTIAVIVWCCRAPAADHSRTSVF
;
A
#
# COMPACT_ATOMS: atom_id res chain seq x y z
N MET A 1 -0.92 -29.99 27.68
CA MET A 1 -1.38 -28.80 26.93
C MET A 1 -0.64 -28.81 25.60
N GLY A 2 -1.35 -29.03 24.48
CA GLY A 2 -0.72 -29.27 23.18
C GLY A 2 0.16 -28.10 22.75
N SER A 3 1.41 -28.39 22.39
CA SER A 3 2.34 -27.38 21.88
C SER A 3 1.83 -26.88 20.53
N PHE A 4 1.40 -25.61 20.47
CA PHE A 4 1.04 -24.94 19.23
C PHE A 4 2.31 -24.73 18.39
N SER A 5 2.68 -25.77 17.64
CA SER A 5 3.78 -25.74 16.67
C SER A 5 3.51 -24.73 15.55
N LEU A 6 4.56 -24.14 14.98
CA LEU A 6 4.50 -23.22 13.83
C LEU A 6 3.64 -23.77 12.68
N PHE A 7 3.55 -25.09 12.52
CA PHE A 7 2.69 -25.74 11.53
C PHE A 7 1.19 -25.41 11.71
N HIS A 8 0.71 -25.23 12.93
CA HIS A 8 -0.70 -24.83 13.16
C HIS A 8 -0.96 -23.41 12.66
N TRP A 9 -0.01 -22.50 12.88
CA TRP A 9 -0.11 -21.14 12.38
C TRP A 9 -0.08 -21.10 10.86
N LEU A 10 0.72 -21.94 10.20
CA LEU A 10 0.69 -22.05 8.74
C LEU A 10 -0.67 -22.53 8.21
N ILE A 11 -1.25 -23.56 8.83
CA ILE A 11 -2.55 -24.12 8.43
C ILE A 11 -3.68 -23.10 8.62
N VAL A 12 -3.61 -22.20 9.60
CA VAL A 12 -4.63 -21.18 9.84
C VAL A 12 -4.41 -19.94 8.96
N LEU A 13 -3.16 -19.48 8.85
CA LEU A 13 -2.83 -18.22 8.18
C LEU A 13 -2.91 -18.31 6.66
N ILE A 14 -2.56 -19.46 6.06
CA ILE A 14 -2.58 -19.63 4.60
C ILE A 14 -4.01 -19.56 4.03
N PRO A 15 -5.01 -20.32 4.55
CA PRO A 15 -6.39 -20.22 4.06
C PRO A 15 -6.99 -18.85 4.30
N VAL A 16 -6.71 -18.23 5.45
CA VAL A 16 -7.15 -16.86 5.74
C VAL A 16 -6.58 -15.88 4.70
N ALA A 17 -5.27 -15.93 4.44
CA ALA A 17 -4.63 -15.11 3.40
C ALA A 17 -5.28 -15.35 2.03
N LEU A 18 -5.52 -16.62 1.68
CA LEU A 18 -6.12 -17.00 0.42
C LEU A 18 -7.55 -16.46 0.27
N ILE A 19 -8.38 -16.53 1.32
CA ILE A 19 -9.74 -15.96 1.33
C ILE A 19 -9.70 -14.45 1.03
N PHE A 20 -8.78 -13.72 1.64
CA PHE A 20 -8.64 -12.28 1.39
C PHE A 20 -8.10 -11.97 -0.02
N ILE A 21 -7.22 -12.83 -0.57
CA ILE A 21 -6.70 -12.70 -1.94
C ILE A 21 -7.79 -12.99 -2.98
N LEU A 22 -8.56 -14.05 -2.77
CA LEU A 22 -9.63 -14.50 -3.68
C LEU A 22 -10.89 -13.63 -3.61
N ARG A 23 -11.08 -12.85 -2.53
CA ARG A 23 -12.15 -11.85 -2.46
C ARG A 23 -12.03 -10.86 -3.62
N LYS A 24 -13.04 -10.85 -4.50
CA LYS A 24 -13.10 -9.91 -5.63
C LYS A 24 -13.40 -8.51 -5.13
N ALA A 25 -12.92 -7.52 -5.87
CA ALA A 25 -13.32 -6.14 -5.64
C ALA A 25 -14.83 -6.00 -5.94
N PRO A 26 -15.54 -5.11 -5.24
CA PRO A 26 -16.94 -4.81 -5.54
C PRO A 26 -17.09 -4.37 -6.99
N ALA A 27 -18.13 -4.87 -7.67
CA ALA A 27 -18.48 -4.46 -9.02
C ALA A 27 -19.00 -3.02 -9.03
N GLY A 28 -18.81 -2.33 -10.16
CA GLY A 28 -19.27 -0.96 -10.36
C GLY A 28 -18.14 0.08 -10.31
N PRO A 29 -18.50 1.36 -10.52
CA PRO A 29 -17.55 2.46 -10.53
C PRO A 29 -16.91 2.66 -9.15
N ASN A 30 -15.70 3.23 -9.14
CA ASN A 30 -14.94 3.42 -7.92
C ASN A 30 -15.70 4.32 -6.91
N ARG A 31 -15.84 3.85 -5.67
CA ARG A 31 -16.57 4.54 -4.58
C ARG A 31 -15.77 5.64 -3.87
N PHE A 32 -14.46 5.73 -4.11
CA PHE A 32 -13.53 6.58 -3.37
C PHE A 32 -13.18 7.90 -4.08
N GLY A 33 -13.99 8.29 -5.06
CA GLY A 33 -13.86 9.55 -5.79
C GLY A 33 -13.24 9.43 -7.18
N ARG A 34 -12.93 10.58 -7.79
CA ARG A 34 -12.38 10.70 -9.16
C ARG A 34 -11.00 10.07 -9.31
N LEU A 35 -10.65 9.69 -10.54
CA LEU A 35 -9.31 9.22 -10.88
C LEU A 35 -8.25 10.27 -10.48
N PRO A 36 -7.22 9.91 -9.69
CA PRO A 36 -6.16 10.84 -9.32
C PRO A 36 -5.22 11.09 -10.50
N ASP A 37 -4.81 12.35 -10.66
CA ASP A 37 -3.90 12.78 -11.71
C ASP A 37 -2.49 12.17 -11.53
N ALA A 38 -1.79 11.98 -12.65
CA ALA A 38 -0.40 11.55 -12.62
C ALA A 38 0.48 12.68 -12.04
N MET A 39 1.30 12.33 -11.05
CA MET A 39 2.24 13.25 -10.41
C MET A 39 3.68 12.97 -10.84
N GLY A 40 4.49 14.03 -10.95
CA GLY A 40 5.94 13.92 -11.04
C GLY A 40 6.59 13.63 -9.68
N PHE A 41 7.90 13.32 -9.67
CA PHE A 41 8.63 12.91 -8.46
C PHE A 41 8.52 13.92 -7.30
N GLY A 42 8.83 15.21 -7.53
CA GLY A 42 8.74 16.23 -6.48
C GLY A 42 7.32 16.48 -5.97
N GLN A 43 6.33 16.41 -6.86
CA GLN A 43 4.91 16.53 -6.47
C GLN A 43 4.47 15.35 -5.59
N ALA A 44 4.93 14.14 -5.91
CA ALA A 44 4.65 12.96 -5.12
C ALA A 44 5.23 13.07 -3.70
N ILE A 45 6.47 13.55 -3.54
CA ILE A 45 7.08 13.78 -2.23
C ILE A 45 6.31 14.85 -1.43
N SER A 46 5.94 15.97 -2.07
CA SER A 46 5.11 16.99 -1.42
C SER A 46 3.75 16.42 -1.00
N SER A 47 3.09 15.63 -1.85
CA SER A 47 1.83 14.96 -1.51
C SER A 47 2.01 13.97 -0.34
N PHE A 48 3.11 13.23 -0.31
CA PHE A 48 3.43 12.25 0.72
C PHE A 48 3.46 12.87 2.12
N PHE A 49 4.17 14.00 2.28
CA PHE A 49 4.24 14.71 3.56
C PHE A 49 2.98 15.54 3.86
N ARG A 50 2.29 16.07 2.85
CA ARG A 50 1.02 16.81 3.07
C ARG A 50 -0.13 15.90 3.48
N LYS A 51 -0.18 14.67 2.95
CA LYS A 51 -1.22 13.66 3.22
C LYS A 51 -0.70 12.56 4.14
N TYR A 52 -0.04 12.98 5.21
CA TYR A 52 0.72 12.09 6.10
C TYR A 52 -0.16 11.04 6.80
N VAL A 53 -1.32 11.44 7.33
CA VAL A 53 -2.30 10.55 7.99
C VAL A 53 -3.65 10.57 7.28
N ASP A 54 -3.65 10.87 5.98
CA ASP A 54 -4.87 10.90 5.19
C ASP A 54 -5.09 9.56 4.49
N PHE A 55 -6.06 8.81 5.02
CA PHE A 55 -6.50 7.51 4.47
C PHE A 55 -7.64 7.67 3.45
N SER A 56 -8.12 8.89 3.22
CA SER A 56 -9.27 9.14 2.36
C SER A 56 -8.85 9.39 0.90
N GLY A 57 -9.75 9.06 -0.03
CA GLY A 57 -9.52 9.26 -1.45
C GLY A 57 -8.63 8.22 -2.11
N ARG A 58 -8.02 8.60 -3.23
CA ARG A 58 -7.27 7.73 -4.14
C ARG A 58 -5.85 8.24 -4.34
N ALA A 59 -4.91 7.33 -4.57
CA ALA A 59 -3.53 7.65 -4.92
C ALA A 59 -3.21 7.13 -6.33
N SER A 60 -2.61 7.99 -7.15
CA SER A 60 -2.17 7.59 -8.49
C SER A 60 -0.99 6.62 -8.40
N ARG A 61 -0.76 5.86 -9.46
CA ARG A 61 0.37 4.91 -9.52
C ARG A 61 1.71 5.62 -9.31
N SER A 62 1.88 6.79 -9.93
CA SER A 62 3.13 7.55 -9.80
C SER A 62 3.28 8.16 -8.41
N GLU A 63 2.21 8.65 -7.78
CA GLU A 63 2.25 9.12 -6.39
C GLU A 63 2.77 8.02 -5.45
N PHE A 64 2.24 6.79 -5.58
CA PHE A 64 2.66 5.64 -4.78
C PHE A 64 4.12 5.25 -5.04
N TRP A 65 4.49 4.97 -6.30
CA TRP A 65 5.82 4.45 -6.62
C TRP A 65 6.94 5.48 -6.40
N PHE A 66 6.70 6.77 -6.66
CA PHE A 66 7.71 7.80 -6.35
C PHE A 66 7.89 8.02 -4.84
N SER A 67 6.81 7.93 -4.06
CA SER A 67 6.91 7.99 -2.60
C SER A 67 7.68 6.79 -2.03
N VAL A 68 7.40 5.59 -2.52
CA VAL A 68 8.13 4.37 -2.13
C VAL A 68 9.60 4.47 -2.54
N LEU A 69 9.89 4.92 -3.76
CA LEU A 69 11.26 5.14 -4.22
C LEU A 69 12.01 6.13 -3.31
N PHE A 70 11.39 7.27 -2.98
CA PHE A 70 11.96 8.25 -2.08
C PHE A 70 12.28 7.66 -0.71
N VAL A 71 11.34 6.92 -0.10
CA VAL A 71 11.57 6.27 1.19
C VAL A 71 12.73 5.27 1.11
N VAL A 72 12.78 4.44 0.08
CA VAL A 72 13.84 3.44 -0.11
C VAL A 72 15.21 4.10 -0.28
N LEU A 73 15.31 5.17 -1.08
CA LEU A 73 16.56 5.90 -1.30
C LEU A 73 17.09 6.53 0.00
N VAL A 74 16.22 7.17 0.79
CA VAL A 74 16.62 7.73 2.08
C VAL A 74 17.03 6.62 3.05
N SER A 75 16.31 5.50 3.09
CA SER A 75 16.66 4.35 3.92
C SER A 75 18.03 3.75 3.54
N ILE A 76 18.35 3.65 2.25
CA ILE A 76 19.67 3.19 1.78
C ILE A 76 20.75 4.19 2.19
N GLY A 77 20.54 5.49 1.97
CA GLY A 77 21.49 6.53 2.37
C GLY A 77 21.78 6.50 3.87
N LEU A 78 20.73 6.39 4.69
CA LEU A 78 20.87 6.26 6.15
C LEU A 78 21.59 4.97 6.54
N TYR A 79 21.31 3.84 5.89
CA TYR A 79 21.99 2.57 6.17
C TYR A 79 23.52 2.64 5.94
N LEU A 80 23.95 3.40 4.93
CA LEU A 80 25.38 3.56 4.61
C LEU A 80 26.11 4.50 5.58
N VAL A 81 25.42 5.53 6.08
CA VAL A 81 26.02 6.61 6.89
C VAL A 81 25.89 6.33 8.39
N ASP A 82 24.74 5.82 8.83
CA ASP A 82 24.44 5.60 10.24
C ASP A 82 24.94 4.24 10.73
N ARG A 83 26.05 4.25 11.48
CA ARG A 83 26.62 3.05 12.11
C ARG A 83 25.86 2.58 13.35
N THR A 84 25.01 3.43 13.93
CA THR A 84 24.25 3.12 15.15
C THR A 84 22.86 2.54 14.85
N ALA A 85 22.42 2.63 13.59
CA ALA A 85 21.08 2.30 13.13
C ALA A 85 19.93 3.10 13.79
N ALA A 86 20.22 4.04 14.67
CA ALA A 86 19.22 4.84 15.37
C ALA A 86 18.45 5.78 14.41
N LEU A 87 19.15 6.44 13.48
CA LEU A 87 18.53 7.33 12.49
C LEU A 87 17.68 6.54 11.51
N ASN A 88 18.14 5.36 11.09
CA ASN A 88 17.36 4.46 10.25
C ASN A 88 16.07 4.00 10.97
N GLY A 89 16.16 3.68 12.27
CA GLY A 89 14.99 3.36 13.10
C GLY A 89 13.97 4.50 13.19
N ILE A 90 14.43 5.72 13.45
CA ILE A 90 13.55 6.91 13.52
C ILE A 90 12.90 7.16 12.15
N TRP A 91 13.66 7.07 11.06
CA TRP A 91 13.14 7.23 9.70
C TRP A 91 12.08 6.19 9.35
N SER A 92 12.31 4.93 9.72
CA SER A 92 11.35 3.85 9.54
C SER A 92 10.04 4.15 10.28
N LEU A 93 10.11 4.59 11.53
CA LEU A 93 8.92 4.98 12.32
C LEU A 93 8.19 6.20 11.75
N ALA A 94 8.94 7.21 11.30
CA ALA A 94 8.37 8.42 10.68
C ALA A 94 7.68 8.10 9.35
N THR A 95 8.26 7.23 8.52
CA THR A 95 7.66 6.89 7.22
C THR A 95 6.59 5.80 7.32
N PHE A 96 6.50 5.08 8.44
CA PHE A 96 5.56 3.99 8.62
C PHE A 96 4.09 4.41 8.42
N LEU A 97 3.65 5.48 9.12
CA LEU A 97 2.28 5.98 9.01
C LEU A 97 1.92 6.48 7.59
N PRO A 98 2.71 7.37 6.95
CA PRO A 98 2.37 7.84 5.60
C PRO A 98 2.46 6.74 4.53
N LEU A 99 3.31 5.72 4.71
CA LEU A 99 3.32 4.53 3.84
C LEU A 99 2.02 3.73 3.92
N ILE A 100 1.48 3.54 5.12
CA ILE A 100 0.18 2.89 5.32
C ILE A 100 -0.94 3.77 4.73
N ALA A 101 -0.87 5.09 4.90
CA ALA A 101 -1.85 6.03 4.37
C ALA A 101 -1.91 5.98 2.83
N ILE A 102 -0.75 6.09 2.16
CA ILE A 102 -0.69 6.03 0.70
C ILE A 102 -1.03 4.64 0.15
N ALA A 103 -0.63 3.56 0.82
CA ALA A 103 -1.01 2.20 0.45
C ALA A 103 -2.54 2.03 0.52
N THR A 104 -3.17 2.52 1.59
CA THR A 104 -4.64 2.52 1.73
C THR A 104 -5.33 3.25 0.58
N ARG A 105 -4.85 4.45 0.23
CA ARG A 105 -5.35 5.23 -0.92
C ARG A 105 -5.10 4.53 -2.27
N ARG A 106 -4.02 3.77 -2.40
CA ARG A 106 -3.74 2.94 -3.58
C ARG A 106 -4.70 1.75 -3.67
N PHE A 107 -5.06 1.12 -2.55
CA PHE A 107 -6.09 0.09 -2.50
C PHE A 107 -7.47 0.63 -2.87
N HIS A 108 -7.78 1.84 -2.43
CA HIS A 108 -9.00 2.54 -2.82
C HIS A 108 -9.06 2.76 -4.34
N ASP A 109 -7.93 2.98 -5.02
CA ASP A 109 -7.90 3.16 -6.47
C ASP A 109 -8.34 1.91 -7.25
N ILE A 110 -8.14 0.71 -6.70
CA ILE A 110 -8.63 -0.56 -7.25
C ILE A 110 -9.99 -1.00 -6.65
N ASN A 111 -10.72 -0.06 -6.04
CA ASN A 111 -12.00 -0.28 -5.35
C ASN A 111 -11.94 -1.32 -4.21
N ARG A 112 -10.74 -1.56 -3.64
CA ARG A 112 -10.57 -2.46 -2.49
C ARG A 112 -10.46 -1.66 -1.19
N ARG A 113 -10.78 -2.30 -0.07
CA ARG A 113 -10.66 -1.69 1.27
C ARG A 113 -9.19 -1.65 1.70
N GLY A 114 -8.76 -0.58 2.39
CA GLY A 114 -7.40 -0.44 2.94
C GLY A 114 -6.92 -1.62 3.81
N TRP A 115 -7.84 -2.31 4.49
CA TRP A 115 -7.54 -3.50 5.31
C TRP A 115 -6.79 -4.62 4.57
N HIS A 116 -6.86 -4.70 3.24
CA HIS A 116 -6.11 -5.68 2.46
C HIS A 116 -4.58 -5.45 2.52
N GLN A 117 -4.12 -4.29 2.98
CA GLN A 117 -2.70 -4.03 3.19
C GLN A 117 -2.09 -4.89 4.30
N LEU A 118 -2.89 -5.39 5.25
CA LEU A 118 -2.42 -6.29 6.32
C LEU A 118 -1.82 -7.60 5.77
N LEU A 119 -2.13 -7.96 4.52
CA LEU A 119 -1.51 -9.09 3.84
C LEU A 119 0.01 -8.92 3.66
N TRP A 120 0.56 -7.71 3.83
CA TRP A 120 2.01 -7.52 3.95
C TRP A 120 2.65 -8.32 5.08
N LEU A 121 1.92 -8.59 6.17
CA LEU A 121 2.42 -9.38 7.30
C LEU A 121 2.48 -10.89 6.99
N LEU A 122 1.80 -11.33 5.93
CA LEU A 122 1.69 -12.73 5.51
C LEU A 122 2.68 -13.03 4.39
N ALA A 123 3.98 -12.85 4.66
CA ALA A 123 5.04 -13.18 3.71
C ALA A 123 5.18 -14.71 3.50
N PRO A 124 5.47 -15.19 2.27
CA PRO A 124 5.72 -14.42 1.04
C PRO A 124 4.47 -14.18 0.16
N ILE A 125 3.40 -14.95 0.35
CA ILE A 125 2.24 -14.97 -0.56
C ILE A 125 1.47 -13.64 -0.52
N GLY A 126 1.23 -13.11 0.68
CA GLY A 126 0.48 -11.86 0.87
C GLY A 126 1.24 -10.64 0.35
N THR A 127 2.57 -10.58 0.56
CA THR A 127 3.43 -9.51 0.04
C THR A 127 3.40 -9.44 -1.49
N ILE A 128 3.49 -10.59 -2.18
CA ILE A 128 3.43 -10.62 -3.65
C ILE A 128 2.06 -10.14 -4.13
N ALA A 129 0.97 -10.62 -3.51
CA ALA A 129 -0.39 -10.20 -3.88
C ALA A 129 -0.59 -8.69 -3.74
N VAL A 130 -0.09 -8.08 -2.65
CA VAL A 130 -0.16 -6.62 -2.44
C VAL A 130 0.64 -5.86 -3.49
N ILE A 131 1.88 -6.28 -3.78
CA ILE A 131 2.71 -5.62 -4.80
C ILE A 131 2.01 -5.66 -6.17
N VAL A 132 1.47 -6.82 -6.55
CA VAL A 132 0.70 -6.96 -7.79
C VAL A 132 -0.49 -6.01 -7.81
N TRP A 133 -1.23 -5.89 -6.71
CA TRP A 133 -2.34 -4.94 -6.59
C TRP A 133 -1.91 -3.48 -6.68
N CYS A 134 -0.77 -3.10 -6.11
CA CYS A 134 -0.21 -1.76 -6.25
C CYS A 134 0.13 -1.43 -7.71
N CYS A 135 0.56 -2.43 -8.50
CA CYS A 135 0.83 -2.29 -9.93
C CYS A 135 -0.43 -2.26 -10.82
N ARG A 136 -1.59 -2.72 -10.35
CA ARG A 136 -2.81 -2.86 -11.18
C ARG A 136 -3.37 -1.54 -11.68
N ALA A 137 -4.18 -1.62 -12.75
CA ALA A 137 -4.83 -0.44 -13.32
C ALA A 137 -5.92 0.09 -12.37
N PRO A 138 -6.16 1.41 -12.36
CA PRO A 138 -7.27 1.99 -11.61
C PRO A 138 -8.59 1.34 -11.99
N ALA A 139 -9.49 1.17 -11.02
CA ALA A 139 -10.87 0.84 -11.33
C ALA A 139 -11.54 1.98 -12.12
N ALA A 140 -12.45 1.61 -13.02
CA ALA A 140 -13.25 2.56 -13.78
C ALA A 140 -14.00 3.51 -12.83
N ASP A 141 -14.12 4.77 -13.22
CA ASP A 141 -14.87 5.78 -12.47
C ASP A 141 -16.00 6.38 -13.31
N HIS A 142 -16.84 7.16 -12.65
CA HIS A 142 -18.01 7.79 -13.26
C HIS A 142 -17.65 8.84 -14.33
N SER A 143 -16.42 9.36 -14.33
CA SER A 143 -15.99 10.38 -15.29
C SER A 143 -15.81 9.81 -16.70
N ARG A 144 -15.53 8.51 -16.83
CA ARG A 144 -15.46 7.84 -18.13
C ARG A 144 -16.83 7.49 -18.72
N THR A 145 -17.86 7.44 -17.88
CA THR A 145 -19.23 7.09 -18.31
C THR A 145 -20.06 8.30 -18.74
N SER A 146 -19.67 9.53 -18.39
CA SER A 146 -20.42 10.76 -18.70
C SER A 146 -19.93 11.49 -19.97
N VAL A 147 -19.00 10.90 -20.72
CA VAL A 147 -18.44 11.49 -21.96
C VAL A 147 -19.14 10.93 -23.22
N PHE A 148 -20.17 10.10 -23.03
CA PHE A 148 -21.00 9.55 -24.10
C PHE A 148 -22.47 9.89 -23.87
#